data_AF-A0A2N1C389-F1
#
_entry.id   AF-A0A2N1C389-F1
#
_cell.length_a   1.000
_cell.length_b   1.000
_cell.length_c   1.000
_cell.angle_alpha   90.00
_cell.angle_beta   90.00
_cell.angle_gamma   90.00
#
_symmetry.space_group_name_H-M   'P 1'
#
loop_
_entity.id
_entity.type
_entity.pdbx_description
1 polymer ?
#
loop_
_entity_poly.entity_id
_entity_poly.type
_entity_poly.pdbx_seq_one_letter_code
_entity_poly.pdbx_strand_id
1 'polypeptide(L)' 'MHNEGIILKKITGYICLVLSFVAWSVIIALPFMDISNSEMVTTSTGLIISGEVLFIAAIALLGKEAWLKIKAIFKSKK' A
#
# COMPACT_ATOMS: atom_id res chain seq x y z
N MET A 1 21.33 18.74 -6.03
CA MET A 1 20.55 18.40 -7.24
C MET A 1 20.37 16.90 -7.49
N HIS A 2 21.41 16.09 -7.78
CA HIS A 2 21.20 14.64 -8.08
C HIS A 2 20.64 13.83 -6.87
N ASN A 3 21.08 14.16 -5.65
CA ASN A 3 20.68 13.44 -4.43
C ASN A 3 19.24 13.75 -3.97
N GLU A 4 18.74 14.97 -4.24
CA GLU A 4 17.41 15.41 -3.80
C GLU A 4 16.31 14.67 -4.56
N GLY A 5 16.50 14.43 -5.85
CA GLY A 5 15.56 13.64 -6.66
C GLY A 5 15.48 12.18 -6.21
N ILE A 6 16.58 11.61 -5.70
CA ILE A 6 16.59 10.24 -5.16
C ILE A 6 15.84 10.18 -3.82
N ILE A 7 16.04 11.17 -2.94
CA ILE A 7 15.34 11.25 -1.65
C ILE A 7 13.83 11.42 -1.87
N LEU A 8 13.42 12.31 -2.77
CA LEU A 8 12.01 12.55 -3.06
C LEU A 8 11.32 11.28 -3.60
N LYS A 9 11.97 10.55 -4.52
CA LYS A 9 11.45 9.26 -5.01
C LYS A 9 11.24 8.25 -3.89
N LYS A 10 12.21 8.14 -2.95
CA LYS A 10 12.08 7.23 -1.81
C LYS A 10 10.95 7.66 -0.88
N ILE A 11 10.81 8.96 -0.59
CA ILE A 11 9.70 9.48 0.22
C ILE A 11 8.35 9.15 -0.43
N THR A 12 8.18 9.46 -1.73
CA THR A 12 6.96 9.14 -2.46
C THR A 12 6.67 7.64 -2.43
N GLY A 13 7.68 6.79 -2.63
CA GLY A 13 7.53 5.34 -2.56
C GLY A 13 7.05 4.86 -1.18
N TYR A 14 7.60 5.40 -0.08
CA TYR A 14 7.13 5.07 1.26
C TYR A 14 5.72 5.58 1.55
N ILE A 15 5.36 6.77 1.05
CA ILE A 15 3.99 7.29 1.17
C ILE A 15 3.02 6.37 0.43
N CYS A 16 3.32 5.96 -0.79
CA CYS A 16 2.49 5.00 -1.54
C CYS A 16 2.35 3.67 -0.78
N LEU A 17 3.44 3.18 -0.16
CA LEU A 17 3.40 1.96 0.64
C LEU A 17 2.47 2.11 1.84
N VAL A 18 2.59 3.19 2.61
CA VAL A 18 1.71 3.44 3.77
C VAL A 18 0.25 3.56 3.33
N LEU A 19 -0.03 4.31 2.26
CA LEU A 19 -1.39 4.47 1.74
C LEU A 19 -2.01 3.14 1.28
N SER A 20 -1.23 2.22 0.71
CA SER A 20 -1.73 0.88 0.38
C SER A 20 -2.23 0.13 1.62
N PHE A 21 -1.49 0.16 2.73
CA PHE A 21 -1.91 -0.47 3.99
C PHE A 21 -3.08 0.26 4.66
N VAL A 22 -3.18 1.58 4.49
CA VAL A 22 -4.35 2.35 4.93
C VAL A 22 -5.60 1.89 4.17
N ALA A 23 -5.53 1.70 2.84
CA ALA A 23 -6.65 1.20 2.06
C ALA A 23 -7.15 -0.16 2.57
N TRP A 24 -6.22 -1.09 2.85
CA TRP A 24 -6.53 -2.37 3.50
C TRP A 24 -7.16 -2.22 4.88
N SER A 25 -6.66 -1.29 5.69
CA SER A 25 -7.22 -1.02 7.03
C SER A 25 -8.64 -0.47 6.97
N VAL A 26 -8.95 0.39 5.98
CA VAL A 26 -10.31 0.91 5.77
C VAL A 26 -11.27 -0.20 5.37
N ILE A 27 -10.85 -1.17 4.54
CA ILE A 27 -11.69 -2.32 4.17
C ILE A 27 -12.13 -3.11 5.42
N ILE A 28 -11.22 -3.31 6.37
CA ILE A 28 -11.53 -3.98 7.64
C ILE A 28 -12.52 -3.17 8.49
N ALA A 29 -12.54 -1.84 8.34
CA ALA A 29 -13.44 -0.95 9.06
C ALA A 29 -14.84 -0.82 8.41
N LEU A 30 -15.00 -1.13 7.12
CA LEU A 30 -16.28 -1.04 6.40
C LEU A 30 -17.47 -1.75 7.08
N PRO A 31 -17.37 -2.97 7.64
CA PRO A 31 -18.52 -3.63 8.26
C PRO A 31 -19.03 -2.93 9.52
N PHE A 32 -18.29 -1.96 10.07
CA PHE A 32 -18.71 -1.14 11.21
C PHE A 32 -19.38 0.17 10.78
N MET A 33 -19.52 0.41 9.48
CA MET A 33 -20.17 1.59 8.91
C MET A 33 -21.61 1.25 8.54
N ASP A 34 -22.53 2.20 8.74
CA ASP A 34 -23.93 2.07 8.36
C ASP A 34 -24.11 2.36 6.85
N ILE A 35 -23.64 1.41 6.01
CA ILE A 35 -23.69 1.48 4.56
C ILE A 35 -24.40 0.25 3.98
N SER A 36 -25.02 0.40 2.81
CA SER A 36 -25.68 -0.72 2.15
C SER A 36 -24.70 -1.79 1.67
N ASN A 37 -25.18 -3.02 1.47
CA ASN A 37 -24.37 -4.12 0.93
C ASN A 37 -23.76 -3.78 -0.44
N SER A 38 -24.52 -3.07 -1.30
CA SER A 38 -24.02 -2.63 -2.61
C SER A 38 -22.88 -1.63 -2.47
N GLU A 39 -23.00 -0.65 -1.58
CA GLU A 39 -21.95 0.34 -1.34
C GLU A 39 -20.70 -0.29 -0.74
N MET A 40 -20.87 -1.27 0.16
CA MET A 40 -19.75 -2.02 0.74
C MET A 40 -18.96 -2.76 -0.34
N VAL A 41 -19.64 -3.45 -1.27
CA VAL A 41 -19.00 -4.18 -2.38
C VAL A 41 -18.26 -3.22 -3.32
N THR A 42 -18.90 -2.12 -3.73
CA THR A 42 -18.28 -1.14 -4.62
C THR A 42 -17.08 -0.47 -3.96
N THR A 43 -17.21 -0.06 -2.69
CA THR A 43 -16.15 0.62 -1.93
C THR A 43 -14.97 -0.31 -1.66
N SER A 44 -15.22 -1.53 -1.19
CA SER A 44 -14.17 -2.52 -0.96
C SER A 44 -13.42 -2.87 -2.24
N THR A 45 -14.13 -3.09 -3.36
CA THR A 45 -13.51 -3.36 -4.66
C THR A 45 -12.60 -2.20 -5.10
N GLY A 46 -13.08 -0.96 -4.99
CA GLY A 46 -12.29 0.23 -5.31
C GLY A 46 -11.06 0.38 -4.42
N LEU A 47 -11.19 0.13 -3.11
CA LEU A 47 -10.10 0.19 -2.15
C LEU A 47 -9.04 -0.90 -2.40
N ILE A 48 -9.45 -2.12 -2.73
CA ILE A 48 -8.53 -3.23 -3.07
C ILE A 48 -7.69 -2.85 -4.29
N ILE A 49 -8.35 -2.46 -5.39
CA ILE A 49 -7.65 -2.11 -6.63
C ILE A 49 -6.69 -0.94 -6.38
N SER A 50 -7.14 0.09 -5.68
CA SER A 50 -6.30 1.25 -5.35
C SER A 50 -5.13 0.88 -4.46
N GLY A 51 -5.35 0.03 -3.45
CA GLY A 51 -4.33 -0.48 -2.55
C GLY A 51 -3.24 -1.26 -3.29
N GLU A 52 -3.63 -2.18 -4.17
CA GLU A 52 -2.69 -2.96 -4.98
C GLU A 52 -1.88 -2.08 -5.94
N VAL A 53 -2.53 -1.13 -6.61
CA VAL A 53 -1.85 -0.18 -7.50
C VAL A 53 -0.82 0.65 -6.74
N LEU A 54 -1.19 1.17 -5.55
CA LEU A 54 -0.29 1.92 -4.68
C LEU A 54 0.88 1.06 -4.19
N PHE A 55 0.61 -0.20 -3.84
CA PHE A 55 1.64 -1.14 -3.39
C PHE A 55 2.65 -1.43 -4.51
N ILE A 56 2.18 -1.76 -5.71
CA ILE A 56 3.03 -2.01 -6.88
C ILE A 56 3.85 -0.75 -7.22
N ALA A 57 3.23 0.43 -7.24
CA ALA A 57 3.91 1.69 -7.47
C ALA A 57 4.98 1.97 -6.41
N ALA A 58 4.70 1.68 -5.14
CA ALA A 58 5.67 1.81 -4.05
C ALA A 58 6.89 0.90 -4.26
N ILE A 59 6.68 -0.37 -4.61
CA ILE A 59 7.78 -1.31 -4.90
C ILE A 59 8.58 -0.85 -6.12
N ALA A 60 7.93 -0.33 -7.16
CA ALA A 60 8.60 0.20 -8.34
C ALA A 60 9.47 1.42 -8.02
N LEU A 61 8.98 2.34 -7.17
CA LEU A 61 9.70 3.55 -6.76
C LEU A 61 10.85 3.26 -5.78
N LEU A 62 10.65 2.34 -4.83
CA LEU A 62 11.64 2.01 -3.81
C LEU A 62 12.67 0.97 -4.28
N GLY A 63 12.32 0.17 -5.29
CA GLY A 63 13.17 -0.83 -5.90
C GLY A 63 13.42 -2.08 -5.06
N LYS A 64 14.43 -2.85 -5.49
CA LYS A 64 14.74 -4.19 -4.95
C LYS A 64 15.07 -4.19 -3.46
N GLU A 65 15.69 -3.13 -2.94
CA GLU A 65 16.05 -3.00 -1.53
C GLU A 65 14.82 -3.09 -0.62
N ALA A 66 13.75 -2.34 -0.93
CA ALA A 66 12.52 -2.36 -0.15
C ALA A 66 11.80 -3.71 -0.26
N TRP A 67 11.75 -4.30 -1.46
CA TRP A 67 11.17 -5.63 -1.65
C TRP A 67 11.88 -6.71 -0.81
N LEU A 68 13.21 -6.67 -0.73
CA LEU A 68 13.98 -7.58 0.12
C LEU A 68 13.67 -7.37 1.60
N LYS A 69 13.53 -6.12 2.06
CA LYS A 69 13.14 -5.80 3.44
C LYS A 69 11.74 -6.33 3.77
N ILE A 70 10.77 -6.11 2.89
CA ILE A 70 9.40 -6.63 3.05
C ILE A 70 9.45 -8.15 3.15
N LYS A 71 10.12 -8.84 2.22
CA LYS A 71 10.28 -10.31 2.28
C LYS A 71 10.98 -10.78 3.55
N ALA A 72 11.93 -10.02 4.08
CA ALA A 72 12.62 -10.37 5.32
C ALA A 72 11.68 -10.34 6.54
N ILE A 73 10.69 -9.45 6.56
CA ILE A 73 9.66 -9.40 7.62
C ILE A 73 8.82 -10.68 7.62
N PHE A 74 8.46 -11.19 6.44
CA PHE A 74 7.66 -12.41 6.30
C PHE A 74 8.49 -13.70 6.27
N LYS A 75 9.83 -13.60 6.31
CA LYS A 75 10.70 -14.78 6.34
C LYS A 75 10.66 -15.38 7.75
N SER A 76 9.92 -16.47 7.89
CA SER A 76 9.93 -17.29 9.11
C SER A 76 11.36 -17.72 9.44
N LYS A 77 11.79 -17.53 10.70
CA LYS A 77 13.03 -18.12 11.23
C LYS A 77 12.80 -19.63 11.37
N LYS A 78 12.96 -20.36 10.27
CA LYS A 78 13.13 -21.80 10.33
C LYS A 78 14.52 -22.14 10.85
#